data_AF-A0A9D2QEX0-F1
#
_entry.id   AF-A0A9D2QEX0-F1
#
_cell.length_a   1.000
_cell.length_b   1.000
_cell.length_c   1.000
_cell.angle_alpha   90.00
_cell.angle_beta   90.00
_cell.angle_gamma   90.00
#
_symmetry.space_group_name_H-M   'P 1'
#
loop_
_entity.id
_entity.type
_entity.pdbx_description
1 polymer ?
#
loop_
_entity_poly.entity_id
_entity_poly.type
_entity_poly.pdbx_seq_one_letter_code
_entity_poly.pdbx_strand_id
1 'polypeptide(L)'
;MSGYDLYTSLGLSRAEPPEQLAEQLDRRLSELRSNGFTDDTPQVSEVSAARAVLGDPAKRTEYDHALDAPGDDEPSIPSIIALAQRPTGPQWGVPAAGAPKNSAMDTLTDLLTPLYVAAAVGVLLLLSIGNFFFPWGTMEADGEAAPMNGFGVITAGGDAITRTLYLYIALLVIVLLIAGAVMLATSSAPKAGALLAAVGGGLLTIYSFIALVTKFGAADFFGVVGGSGSFMSDFGEEFETASIDAAVGIGSIFGLILGLLVLAVTVFYVIKGEGRILPARQPVQQ
;
A
#
# COMPACT_ATOMS: atom_id res chain seq x y z
N MET A 1 4.77 39.39 -25.26
CA MET A 1 4.03 38.62 -26.29
C MET A 1 3.17 37.66 -25.50
N SER A 2 1.85 37.67 -25.71
CA SER A 2 0.95 36.75 -25.01
C SER A 2 1.20 35.32 -25.47
N GLY A 3 1.20 34.37 -24.55
CA GLY A 3 1.39 32.94 -24.79
C GLY A 3 0.40 32.36 -25.78
N TYR A 4 0.77 31.19 -26.30
CA TYR A 4 -0.03 30.44 -27.26
C TYR A 4 -1.08 29.60 -26.55
N ASP A 5 -2.34 30.02 -26.68
CA ASP A 5 -3.51 29.32 -26.14
C ASP A 5 -4.12 28.37 -27.17
N LEU A 6 -3.98 27.06 -26.93
CA LEU A 6 -4.56 25.97 -27.72
C LEU A 6 -6.09 25.95 -27.66
N TYR A 7 -6.68 26.37 -26.54
CA TYR A 7 -8.13 26.44 -26.39
C TYR A 7 -8.69 27.52 -27.30
N THR A 8 -8.11 28.72 -27.26
CA THR A 8 -8.52 29.83 -28.12
C THR A 8 -8.20 29.56 -29.60
N SER A 9 -7.00 29.03 -29.92
CA SER A 9 -6.60 28.73 -31.30
C SER A 9 -7.54 27.73 -31.98
N LEU A 10 -7.91 26.67 -31.25
CA LEU A 10 -8.72 25.58 -31.78
C LEU A 10 -10.21 25.72 -31.46
N GLY A 11 -10.64 26.79 -30.80
CA GLY A 11 -12.03 26.97 -30.38
C GLY A 11 -12.53 25.81 -29.50
N LEU A 12 -11.70 25.37 -28.56
CA LEU A 12 -12.00 24.32 -27.59
C LEU A 12 -12.36 24.93 -26.24
N SER A 13 -13.17 24.22 -25.46
CA SER A 13 -13.52 24.66 -24.11
C SER A 13 -12.56 24.08 -23.08
N ARG A 14 -11.94 24.96 -22.27
CA ARG A 14 -11.11 24.56 -21.11
C ARG A 14 -11.92 23.83 -20.03
N ALA A 15 -13.26 23.91 -20.04
CA ALA A 15 -14.13 23.23 -19.08
C ALA A 15 -14.42 21.76 -19.45
N GLU A 16 -14.10 21.32 -20.67
CA GLU A 16 -14.36 19.94 -21.10
C GLU A 16 -13.30 18.98 -20.55
N PRO A 17 -13.64 17.71 -20.25
CA PRO A 17 -12.68 16.74 -19.76
C PRO A 17 -11.71 16.27 -20.87
N PRO A 18 -10.49 15.79 -20.53
CA PRO A 18 -9.46 15.42 -21.50
C PRO A 18 -9.94 14.40 -22.55
N GLU A 19 -10.80 13.46 -22.15
CA GLU A 19 -11.34 12.42 -23.03
C GLU A 19 -12.24 13.04 -24.11
N GLN A 20 -13.06 14.04 -23.77
CA GLN A 20 -13.92 14.72 -24.74
C GLN A 20 -13.13 15.63 -25.68
N LEU A 21 -12.08 16.28 -25.19
CA LEU A 21 -11.15 17.05 -26.03
C LEU A 21 -10.38 16.14 -26.99
N ALA A 22 -9.92 14.98 -26.50
CA ALA A 22 -9.28 13.95 -27.29
C ALA A 22 -10.16 13.49 -28.47
N GLU A 23 -11.41 13.12 -28.19
CA GLU A 23 -12.36 12.69 -29.21
C GLU A 23 -12.66 13.78 -30.26
N GLN A 24 -12.81 15.04 -29.82
CA GLN A 24 -13.00 16.17 -30.74
C GLN A 24 -11.80 16.38 -31.66
N LEU A 25 -10.59 16.29 -31.11
CA LEU A 25 -9.35 16.46 -31.86
C LEU A 25 -9.10 15.26 -32.79
N ASP A 26 -9.44 14.04 -32.38
CA ASP A 26 -9.36 12.83 -33.23
C ASP A 26 -10.33 12.90 -34.42
N ARG A 27 -11.54 13.44 -34.23
CA ARG A 27 -12.49 13.72 -35.33
C ARG A 27 -11.91 14.74 -36.31
N ARG A 28 -11.38 15.87 -35.81
CA ARG A 28 -10.78 16.90 -36.67
C ARG A 28 -9.56 16.40 -37.44
N LEU A 29 -8.70 15.59 -36.81
CA LEU A 29 -7.57 14.94 -37.51
C LEU A 29 -8.04 14.03 -38.64
N SER A 30 -9.11 13.27 -38.41
CA SER A 30 -9.70 12.38 -39.41
C SER A 30 -10.29 13.17 -40.58
N GLU A 31 -10.99 14.28 -40.30
CA GLU A 31 -11.53 15.19 -41.32
C GLU A 31 -10.42 15.83 -42.16
N LEU A 32 -9.37 16.36 -41.52
CA LEU A 32 -8.21 16.94 -42.23
C LEU A 32 -7.56 15.91 -43.15
N ARG A 33 -7.28 14.70 -42.66
CA ARG A 33 -6.69 13.63 -43.47
C ARG A 33 -7.58 13.21 -44.63
N SER A 34 -8.90 13.16 -44.43
CA SER A 34 -9.85 12.86 -45.50
C SER A 34 -9.90 13.92 -46.60
N ASN A 35 -9.56 15.16 -46.26
CA ASN A 35 -9.43 16.28 -47.19
C ASN A 35 -8.06 16.37 -47.87
N GLY A 36 -7.19 15.36 -47.70
CA GLY A 36 -5.89 15.25 -48.36
C GLY A 36 -4.75 15.97 -47.64
N PHE A 37 -4.95 16.44 -46.41
CA PHE A 37 -3.88 17.01 -45.60
C PHE A 37 -3.00 15.89 -45.01
N THR A 38 -1.69 16.06 -45.06
CA THR A 38 -0.69 15.11 -44.53
C THR A 38 -0.16 15.57 -43.17
N ASP A 39 0.56 14.70 -42.46
CA ASP A 39 1.12 15.02 -41.14
C ASP A 39 2.14 16.18 -41.16
N ASP A 40 2.71 16.49 -42.34
CA ASP A 40 3.61 17.64 -42.56
C ASP A 40 2.85 18.97 -42.75
N THR A 41 1.53 18.94 -42.90
CA THR A 41 0.74 20.17 -43.03
C THR A 41 0.62 20.87 -41.67
N PRO A 42 0.77 22.22 -41.62
CA PRO A 42 0.70 22.96 -40.36
C PRO A 42 -0.58 22.68 -39.56
N GLN A 43 -1.71 22.50 -40.25
CA GLN A 43 -3.01 22.23 -39.63
C GLN A 43 -3.04 20.87 -38.94
N VAL A 44 -2.52 19.81 -39.59
CA VAL A 44 -2.47 18.47 -38.97
C VAL A 44 -1.46 18.46 -37.84
N SER A 45 -0.33 19.15 -37.99
CA SER A 45 0.71 19.27 -36.96
C SER A 45 0.16 19.94 -35.68
N GLU A 46 -0.55 21.06 -35.83
CA GLU A 46 -1.15 21.78 -34.68
C GLU A 46 -2.20 20.94 -33.96
N VAL A 47 -3.14 20.34 -34.70
CA VAL A 47 -4.20 19.50 -34.10
C VAL A 47 -3.60 18.24 -33.46
N SER A 48 -2.55 17.67 -34.05
CA SER A 48 -1.81 16.53 -33.48
C SER A 48 -1.10 16.89 -32.18
N ALA A 49 -0.44 18.05 -32.13
CA ALA A 49 0.19 18.56 -30.92
C ALA A 49 -0.84 18.84 -29.82
N ALA A 50 -1.96 19.48 -30.16
CA ALA A 50 -3.06 19.72 -29.23
C ALA A 50 -3.66 18.41 -28.71
N ARG A 51 -3.83 17.40 -29.58
CA ARG A 51 -4.33 16.08 -29.18
C ARG A 51 -3.40 15.38 -28.19
N ALA A 52 -2.10 15.51 -28.40
CA ALA A 52 -1.07 14.93 -27.54
C ALA A 52 -0.96 15.63 -26.17
N VAL A 53 -1.30 16.92 -26.09
CA VAL A 53 -1.25 17.72 -24.85
C VAL A 53 -2.58 17.71 -24.11
N LEU A 54 -3.68 18.09 -24.76
CA LEU A 54 -5.00 18.28 -24.13
C LEU A 54 -5.73 16.95 -23.88
N GLY A 55 -5.42 15.92 -24.67
CA GLY A 55 -5.99 14.59 -24.52
C GLY A 55 -5.28 13.69 -23.51
N ASP A 56 -4.19 14.16 -22.89
CA ASP A 56 -3.48 13.50 -21.80
C ASP A 56 -3.68 14.29 -20.50
N PRO A 57 -4.26 13.70 -19.43
CA PRO A 57 -4.56 14.45 -18.21
C PRO A 57 -3.35 15.11 -17.54
N ALA A 58 -2.18 14.45 -17.57
CA ALA A 58 -0.98 14.96 -16.92
C ALA A 58 -0.38 16.13 -17.71
N LYS A 59 -0.27 15.98 -19.03
CA LYS A 59 0.26 17.05 -19.90
C LYS A 59 -0.69 18.25 -19.95
N ARG A 60 -2.00 18.02 -19.96
CA ARG A 60 -2.98 19.10 -19.88
C ARG A 60 -2.84 19.89 -18.59
N THR A 61 -2.66 19.23 -17.45
CA THR A 61 -2.48 19.91 -16.17
C THR A 61 -1.26 20.83 -16.19
N GLU A 62 -0.15 20.37 -16.77
CA GLU A 62 1.06 21.20 -16.93
C GLU A 62 0.84 22.38 -17.87
N TYR A 63 0.13 22.15 -18.98
CA TYR A 63 -0.23 23.18 -19.93
C TYR A 63 -1.15 24.25 -19.32
N ASP A 64 -2.18 23.82 -18.60
CA ASP A 64 -3.13 24.67 -17.89
C ASP A 64 -2.42 25.54 -16.84
N HIS A 65 -1.47 24.96 -16.10
CA HIS A 65 -0.67 25.71 -15.13
C HIS A 65 0.23 26.77 -15.80
N ALA A 66 0.86 26.43 -16.93
CA ALA A 66 1.67 27.37 -17.68
C ALA A 66 0.81 28.52 -18.26
N LEU A 67 -0.44 28.25 -18.63
CA LEU A 67 -1.38 29.25 -19.13
C LEU A 67 -1.82 30.24 -18.03
N ASP A 68 -1.89 29.79 -16.78
CA ASP A 68 -2.25 30.62 -15.62
C ASP A 68 -1.05 31.36 -15.00
N ALA A 69 0.18 31.09 -15.45
CA ALA A 69 1.40 31.69 -14.92
C ALA A 69 1.57 33.15 -15.41
N PRO A 70 1.90 34.12 -14.52
CA PRO A 70 2.08 35.51 -14.93
C PRO A 70 3.46 35.75 -15.58
N GLY A 71 3.50 36.36 -16.77
CA GLY A 71 4.72 36.95 -17.34
C GLY A 71 5.43 36.09 -18.41
N ASP A 72 6.75 35.93 -18.29
CA ASP A 72 7.61 35.28 -19.31
C ASP A 72 7.46 33.74 -19.36
N ASP A 73 6.70 33.15 -18.43
CA ASP A 73 6.46 31.71 -18.30
C ASP A 73 5.21 31.24 -19.06
N GLU A 74 4.56 32.12 -19.82
CA GLU A 74 3.41 31.78 -20.66
C GLU A 74 3.79 30.73 -21.74
N PRO A 75 2.85 29.86 -22.16
CA PRO A 75 3.16 28.77 -23.08
C PRO A 75 3.64 29.30 -24.43
N SER A 76 4.78 28.80 -24.93
CA SER A 76 5.27 29.10 -26.27
C SER A 76 5.05 27.91 -27.21
N ILE A 77 5.01 28.13 -28.52
CA ILE A 77 4.88 27.04 -29.49
C ILE A 77 5.99 25.97 -29.29
N PRO A 78 7.28 26.34 -29.09
CA PRO A 78 8.31 25.36 -28.78
C PRO A 78 8.07 24.56 -27.49
N SER A 79 7.55 25.18 -26.42
CA SER A 79 7.27 24.47 -25.17
C SER A 79 6.09 23.51 -25.29
N ILE A 80 5.08 23.86 -26.09
CA ILE A 80 3.94 22.99 -26.41
C ILE A 80 4.40 21.78 -27.22
N ILE A 81 5.24 21.97 -28.25
CA ILE A 81 5.80 20.87 -29.04
C ILE A 81 6.64 19.94 -28.17
N ALA A 82 7.49 20.50 -27.29
CA ALA A 82 8.28 19.72 -26.35
C ALA A 82 7.39 18.89 -25.41
N LEU A 83 6.29 19.46 -24.92
CA LEU A 83 5.31 18.75 -24.08
C LEU A 83 4.56 17.66 -24.84
N ALA A 84 4.17 17.92 -26.09
CA ALA A 84 3.51 16.96 -26.97
C ALA A 84 4.40 15.72 -27.22
N GLN A 85 5.70 15.93 -27.46
CA GLN A 85 6.68 14.88 -27.74
C GLN A 85 7.07 14.03 -26.53
N ARG A 86 6.74 14.44 -25.29
CA ARG A 86 7.00 13.60 -24.12
C ARG A 86 6.22 12.29 -24.24
N PRO A 87 6.81 11.13 -23.90
CA PRO A 87 6.12 9.85 -23.96
C PRO A 87 4.77 9.90 -23.23
N THR A 88 3.69 9.55 -23.92
CA THR A 88 2.38 9.32 -23.31
C THR A 88 2.41 7.95 -22.64
N GLY A 89 2.59 8.00 -21.32
CA GLY A 89 2.58 6.84 -20.45
C GLY A 89 2.46 7.34 -19.03
N PRO A 90 2.07 6.49 -18.07
CA PRO A 90 2.18 6.83 -16.68
C PRO A 90 3.65 7.18 -16.41
N GLN A 91 3.96 8.46 -16.26
CA GLN A 91 5.27 8.92 -15.82
C GLN A 91 5.37 8.61 -14.33
N TRP A 92 5.53 7.32 -14.01
CA TRP A 92 5.97 6.89 -12.70
C TRP A 92 7.41 7.39 -12.54
N GLY A 93 7.56 8.56 -11.90
CA GLY A 93 8.85 8.96 -11.33
C GLY A 93 9.41 10.34 -11.68
N VAL A 94 8.65 11.26 -12.30
CA VAL A 94 9.04 12.69 -12.30
C VAL A 94 7.91 13.51 -11.70
N PRO A 95 8.00 13.90 -10.42
CA PRO A 95 7.00 14.79 -9.85
C PRO A 95 7.06 16.13 -10.58
N ALA A 96 5.90 16.65 -10.99
CA ALA A 96 5.76 18.05 -11.37
C ALA A 96 6.29 18.88 -10.19
N ALA A 97 7.40 19.59 -10.41
CA ALA A 97 8.00 20.42 -9.38
C ALA A 97 7.01 21.50 -8.97
N GLY A 98 6.38 21.33 -7.80
CA GLY A 98 5.52 22.36 -7.19
C GLY A 98 4.04 22.02 -7.01
N ALA A 99 3.55 20.83 -7.39
CA ALA A 99 2.16 20.47 -7.07
C ALA A 99 1.98 20.30 -5.55
N PRO A 100 1.05 21.02 -4.89
CA PRO A 100 0.81 20.85 -3.47
C PRO A 100 0.30 19.44 -3.21
N LYS A 101 1.04 18.65 -2.42
CA LYS A 101 0.62 17.32 -1.93
C LYS A 101 -0.46 17.50 -0.87
N ASN A 102 -1.72 17.59 -1.26
CA ASN A 102 -2.84 17.77 -0.35
C ASN A 102 -3.81 16.58 -0.27
N SER A 103 -3.49 15.45 -0.91
CA SER A 103 -4.21 14.19 -0.68
C SER A 103 -3.51 13.38 0.41
N ALA A 104 -4.24 12.91 1.44
CA ALA A 104 -3.70 11.99 2.46
C ALA A 104 -3.08 10.73 1.84
N MET A 105 -3.55 10.33 0.65
CA MET A 105 -2.99 9.25 -0.15
C MET A 105 -1.59 9.53 -0.70
N ASP A 106 -1.26 10.79 -1.00
CA ASP A 106 0.08 11.16 -1.49
C ASP A 106 1.09 11.11 -0.34
N THR A 107 0.69 11.55 0.87
CA THR A 107 1.48 11.40 2.09
C THR A 107 1.71 9.94 2.45
N LEU A 108 0.70 9.08 2.31
CA LEU A 108 0.83 7.63 2.52
C LEU A 108 1.78 6.99 1.50
N THR A 109 1.77 7.46 0.26
CA THR A 109 2.65 6.95 -0.80
C THR A 109 4.09 7.39 -0.59
N ASP A 110 4.33 8.61 -0.10
CA ASP A 110 5.66 9.07 0.31
C ASP A 110 6.24 8.27 1.49
N LEU A 111 5.38 7.79 2.38
CA LEU A 111 5.76 6.94 3.52
C LEU A 111 6.05 5.49 3.09
N LEU A 112 5.68 5.08 1.88
CA LEU A 112 5.93 3.74 1.33
C LEU A 112 7.33 3.59 0.72
N THR A 113 8.35 4.27 1.23
CA THR A 113 9.72 3.92 0.85
C THR A 113 10.09 2.56 1.45
N PRO A 114 10.95 1.75 0.77
CA PRO A 114 11.39 0.47 1.29
C PRO A 114 11.92 0.54 2.72
N LEU A 115 12.61 1.63 3.06
CA LEU A 115 13.22 1.85 4.37
C LEU A 115 12.17 2.11 5.47
N TYR A 116 11.15 2.93 5.21
CA TYR A 116 10.08 3.16 6.19
C TYR A 116 9.24 1.91 6.42
N VAL A 117 8.97 1.15 5.36
CA VAL A 117 8.29 -0.15 5.48
C VAL A 117 9.15 -1.15 6.23
N ALA A 118 10.46 -1.21 5.98
CA ALA A 118 11.38 -2.02 6.77
C ALA A 118 11.35 -1.64 8.26
N ALA A 119 11.33 -0.34 8.58
CA ALA A 119 11.25 0.15 9.94
C ALA A 119 9.92 -0.23 10.60
N ALA A 120 8.79 -0.07 9.91
CA ALA A 120 7.48 -0.47 10.41
C ALA A 120 7.41 -1.99 10.67
N VAL A 121 7.90 -2.82 9.73
CA VAL A 121 8.02 -4.27 9.94
C VAL A 121 8.96 -4.58 11.11
N GLY A 122 10.04 -3.84 11.27
CA GLY A 122 10.96 -3.97 12.40
C GLY A 122 10.31 -3.68 13.76
N VAL A 123 9.47 -2.64 13.84
CA VAL A 123 8.69 -2.35 15.06
C VAL A 123 7.70 -3.48 15.34
N LEU A 124 6.96 -3.94 14.33
CA LEU A 124 6.01 -5.03 14.47
C LEU A 124 6.69 -6.37 14.81
N LEU A 125 7.90 -6.60 14.32
CA LEU A 125 8.76 -7.71 14.71
C LEU A 125 9.09 -7.63 16.21
N LEU A 126 9.54 -6.48 16.70
CA LEU A 126 9.86 -6.32 18.13
C LEU A 126 8.62 -6.52 19.02
N LEU A 127 7.46 -6.01 18.60
CA LEU A 127 6.20 -6.26 19.29
C LEU A 127 5.79 -7.74 19.23
N SER A 128 6.07 -8.44 18.14
CA SER A 128 5.82 -9.89 18.03
C SER A 128 6.74 -10.68 18.95
N ILE A 129 8.02 -10.30 19.06
CA ILE A 129 8.95 -10.89 20.05
C ILE A 129 8.45 -10.61 21.47
N GLY A 130 8.05 -9.36 21.73
CA GLY A 130 7.34 -8.91 22.93
C GLY A 130 6.20 -9.85 23.31
N ASN A 131 5.30 -10.07 22.35
CA ASN A 131 4.14 -10.90 22.51
C ASN A 131 4.50 -12.36 22.85
N PHE A 132 5.48 -12.96 22.16
CA PHE A 132 5.76 -14.40 22.30
C PHE A 132 6.72 -14.77 23.43
N PHE A 133 7.72 -13.94 23.69
CA PHE A 133 8.86 -14.35 24.53
C PHE A 133 8.89 -13.66 25.89
N PHE A 134 8.16 -12.55 26.04
CA PHE A 134 8.13 -11.82 27.29
C PHE A 134 6.77 -11.98 27.99
N PRO A 135 6.77 -12.22 29.30
CA PRO A 135 5.54 -12.13 30.08
C PRO A 135 5.12 -10.67 30.16
N TRP A 136 3.98 -10.33 29.56
CA TRP A 136 3.43 -8.98 29.56
C TRP A 136 2.19 -8.84 30.45
N GLY A 137 1.76 -9.94 31.08
CA GLY A 137 0.72 -9.90 32.10
C GLY A 137 0.84 -11.06 33.10
N THR A 138 -0.06 -11.04 34.08
CA THR A 138 -0.19 -12.07 35.11
C THR A 138 -1.65 -12.44 35.26
N MET A 139 -1.96 -13.71 35.49
CA MET A 139 -3.29 -14.19 35.82
C MET A 139 -3.24 -15.22 36.94
N GLU A 140 -4.34 -15.39 37.65
CA GLU A 140 -4.45 -16.44 38.67
C GLU A 140 -4.66 -17.79 37.98
N ALA A 141 -3.79 -18.75 38.29
CA ALA A 141 -3.81 -20.10 37.77
C ALA A 141 -3.51 -21.05 38.92
N ASP A 142 -4.38 -22.03 39.16
CA ASP A 142 -4.25 -22.97 40.27
C ASP A 142 -4.11 -22.29 41.65
N GLY A 143 -4.70 -21.10 41.83
CA GLY A 143 -4.64 -20.30 43.05
C GLY A 143 -3.35 -19.50 43.25
N GLU A 144 -2.46 -19.47 42.25
CA GLU A 144 -1.24 -18.66 42.26
C GLU A 144 -1.17 -17.71 41.05
N ALA A 145 -0.51 -16.56 41.23
CA ALA A 145 -0.25 -15.65 40.14
C ALA A 145 0.79 -16.25 39.17
N ALA A 146 0.37 -16.56 37.96
CA ALA A 146 1.20 -17.09 36.90
C ALA A 146 1.41 -16.06 35.78
N PRO A 147 2.63 -15.95 35.22
CA PRO A 147 2.91 -15.05 34.11
C PRO A 147 2.20 -15.52 32.84
N MET A 148 1.75 -14.59 32.00
CA MET A 148 1.15 -14.87 30.70
C MET A 148 1.82 -14.09 29.58
N ASN A 149 1.77 -14.67 28.37
CA ASN A 149 2.20 -14.04 27.14
C ASN A 149 1.27 -14.40 25.96
N GLY A 150 1.74 -14.21 24.73
CA GLY A 150 1.02 -14.50 23.48
C GLY A 150 0.65 -15.97 23.29
N PHE A 151 1.19 -16.87 24.12
CA PHE A 151 0.84 -18.28 24.17
C PHE A 151 -0.16 -18.62 25.30
N GLY A 152 -0.58 -17.63 26.09
CA GLY A 152 -1.42 -17.82 27.28
C GLY A 152 -0.61 -17.88 28.59
N VAL A 153 -1.17 -18.52 29.62
CA VAL A 153 -0.51 -18.68 30.92
C VAL A 153 0.67 -19.64 30.82
N ILE A 154 1.82 -19.22 31.34
CA ILE A 154 3.05 -20.01 31.40
C ILE A 154 3.07 -20.77 32.73
N THR A 155 2.45 -21.95 32.76
CA THR A 155 2.48 -22.87 33.90
C THR A 155 3.55 -23.94 33.74
N ALA A 156 4.05 -24.50 34.85
CA ALA A 156 5.04 -25.58 34.82
C ALA A 156 4.46 -26.93 34.32
N GLY A 157 3.13 -27.08 34.34
CA GLY A 157 2.41 -28.32 34.01
C GLY A 157 1.74 -28.36 32.63
N GLY A 158 1.84 -27.30 31.82
CA GLY A 158 1.15 -27.20 30.52
C GLY A 158 1.60 -28.25 29.50
N ASP A 159 0.66 -28.67 28.65
CA ASP A 159 0.84 -29.72 27.65
C ASP A 159 1.98 -29.38 26.66
N ALA A 160 3.09 -30.12 26.78
CA ALA A 160 4.36 -29.79 26.13
C ALA A 160 4.28 -29.79 24.60
N ILE A 161 3.38 -30.60 24.02
CA ILE A 161 3.23 -30.75 22.57
C ILE A 161 2.65 -29.48 21.94
N THR A 162 1.56 -28.97 22.53
CA THR A 162 0.91 -27.72 22.13
C THR A 162 1.93 -26.59 22.24
N ARG A 163 2.56 -26.40 23.39
CA ARG A 163 3.57 -25.34 23.58
C ARG A 163 4.73 -25.40 22.57
N THR A 164 5.14 -26.62 22.18
CA THR A 164 6.23 -26.83 21.22
C THR A 164 5.85 -26.42 19.80
N LEU A 165 4.65 -26.79 19.32
CA LEU A 165 4.16 -26.36 18.00
C LEU A 165 4.02 -24.83 17.92
N TYR A 166 3.52 -24.21 18.99
CA TYR A 166 3.36 -22.77 19.10
C TYR A 166 4.71 -22.04 18.99
N LEU A 167 5.75 -22.58 19.65
CA LEU A 167 7.12 -22.08 19.55
C LEU A 167 7.68 -22.16 18.13
N TYR A 168 7.45 -23.26 17.40
CA TYR A 168 7.91 -23.39 16.01
C TYR A 168 7.25 -22.36 15.08
N ILE A 169 5.94 -22.13 15.23
CA ILE A 169 5.22 -21.13 14.45
C ILE A 169 5.72 -19.73 14.78
N ALA A 170 5.88 -19.40 16.06
CA ALA A 170 6.43 -18.12 16.47
C ALA A 170 7.84 -17.90 15.89
N LEU A 171 8.74 -18.88 15.99
CA LEU A 171 10.09 -18.79 15.41
C LEU A 171 10.04 -18.60 13.89
N LEU A 172 9.17 -19.32 13.18
CA LEU A 172 8.99 -19.16 11.74
C LEU A 172 8.51 -17.74 11.39
N VAL A 173 7.51 -17.21 12.11
CA VAL A 173 7.04 -15.84 11.94
C VAL A 173 8.19 -14.85 12.15
N ILE A 174 8.96 -14.99 13.23
CA ILE A 174 10.11 -14.11 13.53
C ILE A 174 11.15 -14.16 12.42
N VAL A 175 11.53 -15.35 11.95
CA VAL A 175 12.50 -15.49 10.85
C VAL A 175 12.01 -14.83 9.58
N LEU A 176 10.73 -14.99 9.23
CA LEU A 176 10.14 -14.36 8.06
C LEU A 176 10.10 -12.83 8.21
N LEU A 177 9.72 -12.30 9.37
CA LEU A 177 9.73 -10.86 9.60
C LEU A 177 11.15 -10.27 9.55
N ILE A 178 12.15 -10.95 10.12
CA ILE A 178 13.56 -10.54 10.04
C ILE A 178 14.03 -10.52 8.59
N ALA A 179 13.87 -11.64 7.87
CA ALA A 179 14.32 -11.75 6.49
C ALA A 179 13.61 -10.72 5.59
N GLY A 180 12.31 -10.52 5.77
CA GLY A 180 11.54 -9.52 5.05
C GLY A 180 12.02 -8.09 5.33
N ALA A 181 12.23 -7.73 6.60
CA ALA A 181 12.74 -6.41 7.00
C ALA A 181 14.15 -6.15 6.45
N VAL A 182 15.06 -7.13 6.51
CA VAL A 182 16.41 -7.02 5.97
C VAL A 182 16.38 -6.83 4.45
N MET A 183 15.54 -7.58 3.72
CA MET A 183 15.42 -7.43 2.27
C MET A 183 14.81 -6.08 1.87
N LEU A 184 13.86 -5.57 2.64
CA LEU A 184 13.30 -4.22 2.47
C LEU A 184 14.36 -3.13 2.72
N ALA A 185 15.15 -3.25 3.80
CA ALA A 185 16.16 -2.27 4.16
C ALA A 185 17.36 -2.24 3.20
N THR A 186 17.73 -3.39 2.63
CA THR A 186 18.90 -3.51 1.74
C THR A 186 18.59 -3.24 0.27
N SER A 187 17.32 -3.01 -0.11
CA SER A 187 16.84 -2.65 -1.45
C SER A 187 17.11 -3.65 -2.59
N SER A 188 17.66 -4.84 -2.31
CA SER A 188 18.03 -5.82 -3.33
C SER A 188 16.81 -6.45 -4.05
N ALA A 189 15.70 -6.61 -3.34
CA ALA A 189 14.40 -7.04 -3.87
C ALA A 189 13.27 -6.68 -2.88
N PRO A 190 12.87 -5.40 -2.79
CA PRO A 190 12.05 -4.94 -1.68
C PRO A 190 10.62 -5.50 -1.72
N LYS A 191 10.06 -5.77 -2.91
CA LYS A 191 8.75 -6.43 -3.02
C LYS A 191 8.78 -7.90 -2.60
N ALA A 192 9.89 -8.61 -2.83
CA ALA A 192 10.07 -9.96 -2.27
C ALA A 192 10.19 -9.91 -0.75
N GLY A 193 10.93 -8.94 -0.21
CA GLY A 193 11.02 -8.71 1.24
C GLY A 193 9.65 -8.45 1.87
N ALA A 194 8.85 -7.57 1.27
CA ALA A 194 7.48 -7.32 1.70
C ALA A 194 6.58 -8.55 1.60
N LEU A 195 6.68 -9.34 0.51
CA LEU A 195 5.92 -10.57 0.37
C LEU A 195 6.28 -11.58 1.46
N LEU A 196 7.56 -11.71 1.78
CA LEU A 196 8.05 -12.64 2.79
C LEU A 196 7.61 -12.21 4.19
N ALA A 197 7.64 -10.91 4.49
CA ALA A 197 7.04 -10.36 5.71
C ALA A 197 5.50 -10.54 5.75
N ALA A 198 4.82 -10.40 4.62
CA ALA A 198 3.38 -10.63 4.51
C ALA A 198 3.02 -12.09 4.80
N VAL A 199 3.84 -13.06 4.36
CA VAL A 199 3.66 -14.49 4.72
C VAL A 199 3.80 -14.66 6.23
N GLY A 200 4.79 -14.02 6.87
CA GLY A 200 4.94 -14.02 8.32
C GLY A 200 3.70 -13.46 9.04
N GLY A 201 3.21 -12.30 8.61
CA GLY A 201 1.99 -11.69 9.15
C GLY A 201 0.73 -12.52 8.91
N GLY A 202 0.64 -13.18 7.75
CA GLY A 202 -0.45 -14.09 7.40
C GLY A 202 -0.48 -15.33 8.29
N LEU A 203 0.68 -15.96 8.51
CA LEU A 203 0.79 -17.09 9.44
C LEU A 203 0.37 -16.68 10.86
N LEU A 204 0.85 -15.54 11.34
CA LEU A 204 0.45 -15.00 12.65
C LEU A 204 -1.06 -14.78 12.73
N THR A 205 -1.65 -14.16 11.71
CA THR A 205 -3.10 -13.88 11.64
C THR A 205 -3.93 -15.17 11.67
N ILE A 206 -3.64 -16.10 10.75
CA ILE A 206 -4.37 -17.37 10.62
C ILE A 206 -4.26 -18.14 11.93
N TYR A 207 -3.07 -18.14 12.53
CA TYR A 207 -2.83 -18.88 13.74
C TYR A 207 -3.61 -18.33 14.93
N SER A 208 -3.47 -17.03 15.19
CA SER A 208 -4.20 -16.33 16.23
C SER A 208 -5.71 -16.46 16.04
N PHE A 209 -6.18 -16.43 14.79
CA PHE A 209 -7.57 -16.67 14.46
C PHE A 209 -8.02 -18.09 14.80
N ILE A 210 -7.26 -19.13 14.43
CA ILE A 210 -7.55 -20.53 14.78
C ILE A 210 -7.58 -20.70 16.30
N ALA A 211 -6.64 -20.11 17.03
CA ALA A 211 -6.61 -20.18 18.49
C ALA A 211 -7.89 -19.57 19.11
N LEU A 212 -8.34 -18.42 18.59
CA LEU A 212 -9.59 -17.78 19.02
C LEU A 212 -10.82 -18.60 18.68
N VAL A 213 -10.93 -19.09 17.44
CA VAL A 213 -12.09 -19.89 17.00
C VAL A 213 -12.16 -21.24 17.71
N THR A 214 -11.01 -21.87 17.97
CA THR A 214 -10.96 -23.15 18.71
C THR A 214 -11.39 -22.94 20.16
N LYS A 215 -11.06 -21.78 20.75
CA LYS A 215 -11.45 -21.43 22.12
C LYS A 215 -12.93 -21.07 22.22
N PHE A 216 -13.36 -20.05 21.49
CA PHE A 216 -14.69 -19.45 21.63
C PHE A 216 -15.76 -20.15 20.78
N GLY A 217 -15.37 -21.07 19.90
CA GLY A 217 -16.27 -21.66 18.92
C GLY A 217 -16.52 -20.72 17.72
N ALA A 218 -16.66 -21.30 16.54
CA ALA A 218 -16.87 -20.52 15.32
C ALA A 218 -18.21 -19.77 15.33
N ALA A 219 -19.26 -20.36 15.89
CA ALA A 219 -20.59 -19.77 15.91
C ALA A 219 -20.64 -18.48 16.74
N ASP A 220 -20.07 -18.50 17.95
CA ASP A 220 -20.03 -17.33 18.82
C ASP A 220 -19.06 -16.28 18.28
N PHE A 221 -17.88 -16.68 17.80
CA PHE A 221 -16.92 -15.76 17.18
C PHE A 221 -17.53 -15.00 15.99
N PHE A 222 -18.21 -15.70 15.07
CA PHE A 222 -18.83 -15.05 13.91
C PHE A 222 -20.17 -14.37 14.23
N GLY A 223 -20.87 -14.77 15.29
CA GLY A 223 -22.06 -14.07 15.81
C GLY A 223 -21.76 -12.63 16.26
N VAL A 224 -20.54 -12.36 16.72
CA VAL A 224 -20.07 -11.00 17.04
C VAL A 224 -19.94 -10.13 15.81
N VAL A 225 -19.29 -10.67 14.78
CA VAL A 225 -19.08 -9.97 13.52
C VAL A 225 -20.44 -9.69 12.86
N GLY A 226 -21.43 -10.56 13.10
CA GLY A 226 -22.83 -10.40 12.68
C GLY A 226 -23.73 -9.55 13.60
N GLY A 227 -23.23 -9.04 14.73
CA GLY A 227 -23.96 -8.11 15.61
C GLY A 227 -24.89 -8.72 16.66
N SER A 228 -24.81 -10.02 16.97
CA SER A 228 -25.69 -10.69 17.95
C SER A 228 -25.07 -10.94 19.35
N GLY A 229 -23.86 -10.42 19.61
CA GLY A 229 -23.45 -9.91 20.93
C GLY A 229 -23.24 -10.85 22.14
N SER A 230 -23.04 -12.16 22.01
CA SER A 230 -22.70 -13.05 23.16
C SER A 230 -21.23 -13.04 23.57
N PHE A 231 -20.31 -12.95 22.61
CA PHE A 231 -18.86 -13.01 22.89
C PHE A 231 -18.37 -11.88 23.77
N MET A 232 -18.84 -10.63 23.60
CA MET A 232 -18.28 -9.50 24.34
C MET A 232 -18.76 -9.49 25.80
N SER A 233 -19.93 -10.07 26.08
CA SER A 233 -20.38 -10.37 27.43
C SER A 233 -19.61 -11.54 28.03
N ASP A 234 -19.45 -12.66 27.31
CA ASP A 234 -18.67 -13.82 27.79
C ASP A 234 -17.20 -13.45 28.01
N PHE A 235 -16.63 -12.64 27.13
CA PHE A 235 -15.27 -12.13 27.24
C PHE A 235 -15.12 -11.17 28.43
N GLY A 236 -16.15 -10.38 28.74
CA GLY A 236 -16.18 -9.52 29.92
C GLY A 236 -16.27 -10.31 31.23
N GLU A 237 -17.10 -11.34 31.27
CA GLU A 237 -17.30 -12.23 32.42
C GLU A 237 -16.06 -13.12 32.68
N GLU A 238 -15.38 -13.59 31.64
CA GLU A 238 -14.07 -14.25 31.74
C GLU A 238 -12.97 -13.31 32.26
N PHE A 239 -13.02 -12.01 31.90
CA PHE A 239 -12.05 -11.03 32.39
C PHE A 239 -12.24 -10.76 33.89
N GLU A 240 -13.49 -10.79 34.35
CA GLU A 240 -13.84 -10.62 35.76
C GLU A 240 -13.46 -11.83 36.62
N THR A 241 -13.43 -13.03 36.02
CA THR A 241 -13.09 -14.30 36.71
C THR A 241 -11.63 -14.74 36.57
N ALA A 242 -10.78 -13.95 35.91
CA ALA A 242 -9.32 -14.14 35.80
C ALA A 242 -8.88 -15.61 35.63
N SER A 243 -9.49 -16.33 34.68
CA SER A 243 -9.21 -17.75 34.43
C SER A 243 -8.04 -17.94 33.45
N ILE A 244 -7.40 -19.12 33.49
CA ILE A 244 -6.34 -19.52 32.55
C ILE A 244 -6.81 -19.41 31.09
N ASP A 245 -8.09 -19.65 30.84
CA ASP A 245 -8.70 -19.58 29.52
C ASP A 245 -8.73 -18.14 28.99
N ALA A 246 -8.99 -17.13 29.83
CA ALA A 246 -8.97 -15.71 29.46
C ALA A 246 -7.59 -15.29 28.91
N ALA A 247 -6.49 -15.77 29.49
CA ALA A 247 -5.13 -15.43 29.07
C ALA A 247 -4.83 -15.84 27.62
N VAL A 248 -5.24 -17.06 27.24
CA VAL A 248 -5.03 -17.60 25.88
C VAL A 248 -5.78 -16.75 24.87
N GLY A 249 -7.00 -16.30 25.20
CA GLY A 249 -7.80 -15.40 24.39
C GLY A 249 -7.10 -14.05 24.17
N ILE A 250 -6.63 -13.41 25.24
CA ILE A 250 -5.98 -12.09 25.16
C ILE A 250 -4.69 -12.14 24.34
N GLY A 251 -3.82 -13.13 24.58
CA GLY A 251 -2.58 -13.28 23.82
C GLY A 251 -2.83 -13.54 22.33
N SER A 252 -3.89 -14.29 22.01
CA SER A 252 -4.29 -14.54 20.63
C SER A 252 -4.86 -13.29 19.96
N ILE A 253 -5.58 -12.42 20.67
CA ILE A 253 -6.06 -11.14 20.13
C ILE A 253 -4.89 -10.21 19.78
N PHE A 254 -3.90 -10.09 20.67
CA PHE A 254 -2.70 -9.31 20.37
C PHE A 254 -1.96 -9.85 19.14
N GLY A 255 -1.80 -11.18 19.05
CA GLY A 255 -1.23 -11.82 17.86
C GLY A 255 -2.03 -11.52 16.59
N LEU A 256 -3.36 -11.57 16.65
CA LEU A 256 -4.24 -11.27 15.52
C LEU A 256 -4.05 -9.83 15.03
N ILE A 257 -4.05 -8.86 15.95
CA ILE A 257 -3.86 -7.44 15.62
C ILE A 257 -2.48 -7.22 14.99
N LEU A 258 -1.42 -7.79 15.57
CA LEU A 258 -0.07 -7.67 15.03
C LEU A 258 0.03 -8.28 13.62
N GLY A 259 -0.55 -9.47 13.41
CA GLY A 259 -0.58 -10.13 12.11
C GLY A 259 -1.29 -9.29 11.04
N LEU A 260 -2.45 -8.72 11.39
CA LEU A 260 -3.22 -7.84 10.51
C LEU A 260 -2.47 -6.55 10.18
N LEU A 261 -1.77 -5.95 11.15
CA LEU A 261 -0.95 -4.76 10.92
C LEU A 261 0.22 -5.05 9.99
N VAL A 262 0.91 -6.19 10.17
CA VAL A 262 1.96 -6.63 9.25
C VAL A 262 1.40 -6.79 7.84
N LEU A 263 0.26 -7.48 7.69
CA LEU A 263 -0.40 -7.65 6.40
C LEU A 263 -0.79 -6.31 5.77
N ALA A 264 -1.40 -5.42 6.53
CA ALA A 264 -1.83 -4.11 6.05
C ALA A 264 -0.65 -3.32 5.47
N VAL A 265 0.46 -3.24 6.20
CA VAL A 265 1.66 -2.53 5.77
C VAL A 265 2.30 -3.20 4.56
N THR A 266 2.50 -4.52 4.59
CA THR A 266 3.28 -5.25 3.58
C THR A 266 2.50 -5.47 2.29
N VAL A 267 1.22 -5.83 2.36
CA VAL A 267 0.35 -5.99 1.18
C VAL A 267 0.16 -4.64 0.48
N PHE A 268 -0.08 -3.58 1.25
CA PHE A 268 -0.20 -2.23 0.68
C PHE A 268 1.09 -1.82 -0.04
N TYR A 269 2.27 -2.12 0.54
CA TYR A 269 3.55 -1.90 -0.14
C TYR A 269 3.75 -2.80 -1.38
N VAL A 270 3.31 -4.04 -1.39
CA VAL A 270 3.40 -4.89 -2.60
C VAL A 270 2.58 -4.28 -3.75
N ILE A 271 1.40 -3.75 -3.45
CA ILE A 271 0.48 -3.17 -4.43
C ILE A 271 0.96 -1.79 -4.91
N LYS A 272 1.40 -0.92 -4.00
CA LYS A 272 1.65 0.51 -4.27
C LYS A 272 3.11 0.93 -4.20
N GLY A 273 3.95 0.17 -3.50
CA GLY A 273 5.35 0.48 -3.28
C GLY A 273 6.21 0.32 -4.54
N GLU A 274 7.32 1.05 -4.55
CA GLU A 274 8.32 1.04 -5.61
C GLU A 274 9.23 -0.20 -5.53
N GLY A 275 9.77 -0.65 -6.66
CA GLY A 275 10.76 -1.73 -6.70
C GLY A 275 10.30 -3.00 -7.40
N ARG A 276 11.25 -3.89 -7.69
CA ARG A 276 11.03 -5.15 -8.43
C ARG A 276 10.80 -6.31 -7.48
N ILE A 277 10.04 -7.30 -7.94
CA ILE A 277 9.82 -8.56 -7.21
C ILE A 277 11.11 -9.39 -7.18
N LEU A 278 11.88 -9.41 -8.27
CA LEU A 278 13.14 -10.13 -8.37
C LEU A 278 14.31 -9.15 -8.64
N PRO A 279 15.52 -9.46 -8.15
CA PRO A 279 16.72 -8.71 -8.51
C PRO A 279 16.89 -8.73 -10.04
N ALA A 280 17.38 -7.63 -10.62
CA ALA A 280 17.72 -7.63 -12.04
C ALA A 280 18.75 -8.72 -12.32
N ARG A 281 18.50 -9.59 -13.32
CA ARG A 281 19.55 -10.50 -13.81
C ARG A 281 20.74 -9.62 -14.22
N GLN A 282 21.90 -9.84 -13.61
CA GLN A 282 23.11 -9.20 -14.06
C GLN A 282 23.31 -9.57 -15.55
N PRO A 283 23.58 -8.61 -16.44
CA PRO A 283 23.95 -8.95 -17.80
C PRO A 283 25.21 -9.82 -17.72
N VAL A 284 25.11 -11.02 -18.30
CA VAL A 284 26.28 -11.88 -18.48
C VAL A 284 27.27 -11.08 -19.31
N GLN A 285 28.40 -10.69 -18.72
CA GLN A 285 29.52 -10.16 -19.49
C GLN A 285 29.97 -11.29 -20.42
N GLN A 286 29.63 -11.15 -21.70
CA GLN A 286 30.20 -11.96 -22.78
C GLN A 286 31.52 -11.33 -23.23
#